data_AF-A0A1W9J6S2-F1
#
_entry.id   AF-A0A1W9J6S2-F1
#
_cell.length_a   1.000
_cell.length_b   1.000
_cell.length_c   1.000
_cell.angle_alpha   90.00
_cell.angle_beta   90.00
_cell.angle_gamma   90.00
#
_symmetry.space_group_name_H-M   'P 1'
#
loop_
_entity.id
_entity.type
_entity.pdbx_description
1 polymer ?
#
loop_
_entity_poly.entity_id
_entity_poly.type
_entity_poly.pdbx_seq_one_letter_code
_entity_poly.pdbx_strand_id
1 'polypeptide(L)'
;MSDDLGDSRKFVQAGHDQEAGEGAVEMVSGAAARSSSIVPLIVLFQRAWELAQSTETSLGRLEHAAEAAALAEAMVHLLAEAGDQEGHARWAVRLSEARHWCVAVHDALSAQEEKES
;
A
#
# COMPACT_ATOMS: atom_id res chain seq x y z
N MET A 1 -27.99 -38.62 65.09
CA MET A 1 -28.42 -38.07 63.79
C MET A 1 -27.22 -37.29 63.28
N SER A 2 -26.13 -37.95 62.91
CA SER A 2 -25.87 -38.69 61.66
C SER A 2 -25.92 -37.77 60.44
N ASP A 3 -24.75 -37.61 59.82
CA ASP A 3 -24.47 -37.65 58.37
C ASP A 3 -23.08 -36.98 58.19
N ASP A 4 -21.98 -37.73 58.09
CA ASP A 4 -21.52 -38.65 57.05
C ASP A 4 -20.99 -37.95 55.78
N LEU A 5 -19.85 -38.46 55.35
CA LEU A 5 -18.92 -37.98 54.34
C LEU A 5 -19.50 -38.09 52.92
N GLY A 6 -18.95 -37.32 51.98
CA GLY A 6 -19.25 -37.56 50.56
C GLY A 6 -18.51 -36.66 49.58
N ASP A 7 -17.23 -36.95 49.36
CA ASP A 7 -16.57 -36.66 48.07
C ASP A 7 -17.35 -37.32 46.93
N SER A 8 -17.64 -36.59 45.87
CA SER A 8 -18.11 -37.16 44.60
C SER A 8 -17.94 -36.17 43.46
N ARG A 9 -16.82 -36.33 42.74
CA ARG A 9 -16.74 -36.04 41.31
C ARG A 9 -17.97 -36.61 40.59
N LYS A 10 -18.69 -35.76 39.86
CA LYS A 10 -19.60 -36.16 38.76
C LYS A 10 -19.25 -35.31 37.55
N PHE A 11 -18.45 -35.85 36.64
CA PHE A 11 -18.89 -36.64 35.48
C PHE A 11 -19.71 -35.79 34.50
N VAL A 12 -19.05 -35.49 33.39
CA VAL A 12 -19.57 -34.92 32.15
C VAL A 12 -20.82 -35.68 31.73
N GLN A 13 -21.91 -34.94 31.50
CA GLN A 13 -23.02 -35.42 30.70
C GLN A 13 -23.12 -34.55 29.45
N ALA A 14 -22.69 -35.13 28.33
CA ALA A 14 -22.96 -34.63 27.01
C ALA A 14 -24.46 -34.74 26.75
N GLY A 15 -25.15 -33.60 26.77
CA GLY A 15 -26.50 -33.44 26.25
C GLY A 15 -26.41 -32.65 24.94
N HIS A 16 -26.56 -33.35 23.83
CA HIS A 16 -26.96 -32.74 22.57
C HIS A 16 -28.39 -32.22 22.74
N ASP A 17 -28.53 -30.91 22.96
CA ASP A 17 -29.78 -30.22 22.69
C ASP A 17 -29.52 -29.24 21.54
N GLN A 18 -29.91 -29.72 20.38
CA GLN A 18 -29.96 -28.99 19.12
C GLN A 18 -31.15 -28.04 19.18
N GLU A 19 -30.97 -26.86 19.78
CA GLU A 19 -31.90 -25.74 19.61
C GLU A 19 -31.32 -24.74 18.62
N ALA A 20 -32.07 -24.57 17.53
CA ALA A 20 -31.86 -23.59 16.49
C ALA A 20 -31.95 -22.18 17.09
N GLY A 21 -30.80 -21.64 17.51
CA GLY A 21 -30.60 -20.25 17.84
C GLY A 21 -29.63 -19.65 16.82
N GLU A 22 -30.08 -18.58 16.17
CA GLU A 22 -29.41 -17.78 15.15
C GLU A 22 -27.88 -17.79 15.27
N GLY A 23 -27.22 -18.14 14.15
CA GLY A 23 -25.77 -18.15 14.04
C GLY A 23 -25.17 -16.79 14.35
N ALA A 24 -24.84 -16.57 15.62
CA ALA A 24 -23.77 -15.69 16.02
C ALA A 24 -22.48 -16.40 15.61
N VAL A 25 -22.15 -16.30 14.32
CA VAL A 25 -20.76 -16.41 13.89
C VAL A 25 -20.09 -15.28 14.63
N GLU A 26 -19.46 -15.61 15.74
CA GLU A 26 -18.47 -14.75 16.38
C GLU A 26 -17.43 -14.52 15.29
N MET A 27 -17.64 -13.42 14.56
CA MET A 27 -16.66 -12.81 13.70
C MET A 27 -15.55 -12.40 14.65
N VAL A 28 -14.69 -13.37 15.00
CA VAL A 28 -13.35 -13.10 15.47
C VAL A 28 -12.85 -12.08 14.47
N SER A 29 -12.74 -10.85 14.95
CA SER A 29 -12.20 -9.73 14.20
C SER A 29 -10.74 -10.06 13.93
N GLY A 30 -10.54 -10.93 12.93
CA GLY A 30 -9.29 -11.21 12.28
C GLY A 30 -8.93 -10.09 11.31
N ALA A 31 -9.52 -8.90 11.48
CA ALA A 31 -8.92 -7.66 11.03
C ALA A 31 -7.73 -7.35 11.95
N ALA A 32 -6.73 -8.25 11.97
CA ALA A 32 -5.36 -7.80 12.06
C ALA A 32 -5.20 -6.85 10.86
N ALA A 33 -5.43 -5.57 11.10
CA ALA A 33 -5.27 -4.52 10.12
C ALA A 33 -3.88 -4.73 9.53
N ARG A 34 -3.83 -5.27 8.30
CA ARG A 34 -2.59 -5.42 7.57
C ARG A 34 -2.13 -4.00 7.32
N SER A 35 -1.29 -3.48 8.20
CA SER A 35 -0.63 -2.20 8.01
C SER A 35 0.25 -2.34 6.77
N SER A 36 -0.25 -1.89 5.63
CA SER A 36 0.52 -1.87 4.39
C SER A 36 1.51 -0.72 4.51
N SER A 37 2.79 -1.05 4.61
CA SER A 37 3.85 -0.05 4.61
C SER A 37 3.94 0.65 3.26
N ILE A 38 4.11 1.98 3.27
CA ILE A 38 4.35 2.79 2.07
C ILE A 38 5.81 2.70 1.59
N VAL A 39 6.72 2.14 2.41
CA VAL A 39 8.16 2.05 2.13
C VAL A 39 8.49 1.42 0.77
N PRO A 40 7.84 0.32 0.32
CA PRO A 40 8.13 -0.25 -1.01
C PRO A 40 7.88 0.74 -2.15
N LEU A 41 6.84 1.58 -2.06
CA LEU A 41 6.55 2.60 -3.07
C LEU A 41 7.62 3.68 -3.10
N ILE A 42 8.15 4.06 -1.93
CA ILE A 42 9.28 5.01 -1.82
C ILE A 42 10.52 4.46 -2.51
N VAL A 43 10.85 3.18 -2.27
CA VAL A 43 12.01 2.53 -2.88
C VAL A 43 11.87 2.44 -4.41
N LEU A 44 10.68 2.07 -4.90
CA LEU A 44 10.40 2.06 -6.34
C LEU A 44 10.49 3.46 -6.95
N PHE A 45 9.96 4.47 -6.27
CA PHE A 45 10.04 5.85 -6.74
C PHE A 45 11.49 6.30 -6.87
N GLN A 46 12.30 6.07 -5.84
CA GLN A 46 13.72 6.44 -5.85
C GLN A 46 14.46 5.77 -7.01
N ARG A 47 14.19 4.49 -7.25
CA ARG A 47 14.81 3.77 -8.35
C ARG A 47 14.42 4.31 -9.72
N ALA A 48 13.13 4.53 -9.95
CA ALA A 48 12.63 5.12 -11.20
C ALA A 48 13.20 6.54 -11.40
N TRP A 49 13.25 7.33 -10.34
CA TRP A 49 13.78 8.69 -10.33
C TRP A 49 15.28 8.76 -10.68
N GLU A 50 16.09 7.84 -10.14
CA GLU A 50 17.51 7.74 -10.49
C GLU A 50 17.70 7.38 -11.97
N LEU A 51 16.92 6.44 -12.48
CA LEU A 51 17.00 6.01 -13.87
C LEU A 51 16.54 7.10 -14.85
N ALA A 52 15.49 7.86 -14.50
CA ALA A 52 15.00 8.99 -15.28
C ALA A 52 16.05 10.11 -15.45
N GLN A 53 16.89 10.31 -14.44
CA GLN A 53 17.96 11.31 -14.41
C GLN A 53 19.27 10.84 -15.05
N SER A 54 19.32 9.63 -15.62
CA SER A 54 20.49 9.16 -16.36
C SER A 54 20.82 10.08 -17.56
N THR A 55 22.06 10.05 -18.02
CA THR A 55 22.56 10.99 -19.04
C THR A 55 22.29 10.56 -20.48
N GLU A 56 21.94 9.29 -20.72
CA GLU A 56 21.63 8.79 -22.06
C GLU A 56 20.33 9.41 -22.57
N THR A 57 20.20 9.81 -23.82
CA THR A 57 18.89 10.23 -24.35
C THR A 57 18.21 9.00 -24.92
N SER A 58 17.16 8.50 -24.25
CA SER A 58 16.48 7.26 -24.65
C SER A 58 15.00 7.27 -24.25
N LEU A 59 14.20 6.48 -24.97
CA LEU A 59 12.80 6.25 -24.62
C LEU A 59 12.67 5.65 -23.20
N GLY A 60 13.61 4.79 -22.78
CA GLY A 60 13.62 4.20 -21.44
C GLY A 60 13.70 5.24 -20.31
N ARG A 61 14.35 6.39 -20.53
CA ARG A 61 14.30 7.49 -19.54
C ARG A 61 12.93 8.11 -19.42
N LEU A 62 12.21 8.25 -20.53
CA LEU A 62 10.85 8.77 -20.52
C LEU A 62 9.93 7.79 -19.77
N GLU A 63 10.10 6.49 -19.98
CA GLU A 63 9.40 5.43 -19.24
C GLU A 63 9.65 5.55 -17.73
N HIS A 64 10.92 5.64 -17.31
CA HIS A 64 11.25 5.77 -15.88
C HIS A 64 10.78 7.11 -15.27
N ALA A 65 10.77 8.20 -16.04
CA ALA A 65 10.19 9.46 -15.58
C ALA A 65 8.67 9.32 -15.37
N ALA A 66 7.98 8.63 -16.28
CA ALA A 66 6.55 8.35 -16.17
C ALA A 66 6.24 7.42 -14.98
N GLU A 67 7.05 6.39 -14.75
CA GLU A 67 6.97 5.53 -13.58
C GLU A 67 7.13 6.31 -12.27
N ALA A 68 8.13 7.19 -12.19
CA ALA A 68 8.34 8.04 -11.02
C ALA A 68 7.14 8.97 -10.77
N ALA A 69 6.54 9.52 -11.84
CA ALA A 69 5.34 10.34 -11.73
C ALA A 69 4.13 9.54 -11.21
N ALA A 70 3.90 8.34 -11.75
CA ALA A 70 2.80 7.47 -11.31
C ALA A 70 2.96 7.05 -9.83
N LEU A 71 4.19 6.73 -9.41
CA LEU A 71 4.49 6.38 -8.02
C LEU A 71 4.28 7.57 -7.07
N ALA A 72 4.73 8.77 -7.46
CA ALA A 72 4.49 9.97 -6.67
C ALA A 72 3.00 10.30 -6.54
N GLU A 73 2.21 10.12 -7.61
CA GLU A 73 0.75 10.30 -7.59
C GLU A 73 0.06 9.29 -6.67
N ALA A 74 0.44 8.02 -6.73
CA ALA A 74 -0.07 7.01 -5.80
C ALA A 74 0.23 7.39 -4.33
N MET A 75 1.42 7.92 -4.06
CA MET A 75 1.79 8.38 -2.73
C MET A 75 0.99 9.60 -2.25
N VAL A 76 0.73 10.56 -3.13
CA VAL A 76 -0.12 11.72 -2.85
C VAL A 76 -1.52 11.27 -2.41
N HIS A 77 -2.09 10.27 -3.09
CA HIS A 77 -3.40 9.72 -2.74
C HIS A 77 -3.39 8.98 -1.41
N LEU A 78 -2.43 8.06 -1.20
CA LEU A 78 -2.34 7.28 0.03
C LEU A 78 -2.13 8.17 1.26
N LEU A 79 -1.34 9.23 1.16
CA LEU A 79 -1.09 10.17 2.26
C LEU A 79 -2.31 11.05 2.54
N ALA A 80 -3.04 11.44 1.50
CA ALA A 80 -4.31 12.15 1.67
C ALA A 80 -5.36 11.27 2.38
N GLU A 81 -5.48 10.00 1.99
CA GLU A 81 -6.37 9.01 2.64
C GLU A 81 -5.98 8.76 4.10
N ALA A 82 -4.67 8.75 4.40
CA ALA A 82 -4.16 8.62 5.77
C ALA A 82 -4.29 9.90 6.61
N GLY A 83 -4.67 11.04 6.01
CA GLY A 83 -4.73 12.33 6.67
C GLY A 83 -3.38 13.00 6.92
N ASP A 84 -2.29 12.49 6.34
CA ASP A 84 -0.95 13.09 6.43
C ASP A 84 -0.81 14.24 5.42
N GLN A 85 -1.25 15.43 5.82
CA GLN A 85 -1.21 16.63 4.98
C GLN A 85 0.21 17.10 4.64
N GLU A 86 1.13 16.94 5.59
CA GLU A 86 2.53 17.35 5.42
C GLU A 86 3.23 16.38 4.44
N GLY A 87 3.00 15.08 4.60
CA GLY A 87 3.40 14.06 3.63
C GLY A 87 2.81 14.31 2.25
N HIS A 88 1.51 14.55 2.16
CA HIS A 88 0.82 14.88 0.91
C HIS A 88 1.47 16.07 0.20
N ALA A 89 1.73 17.18 0.90
CA ALA A 89 2.36 18.36 0.33
C ALA A 89 3.78 18.07 -0.22
N ARG A 90 4.61 17.33 0.54
CA ARG A 90 5.95 16.92 0.07
C ARG A 90 5.87 16.07 -1.20
N TRP A 91 4.94 15.13 -1.26
CA TRP A 91 4.80 14.24 -2.42
C TRP A 91 4.13 14.91 -3.62
N ALA A 92 3.29 15.93 -3.41
CA ALA A 92 2.76 16.77 -4.49
C ALA A 92 3.87 17.52 -5.22
N VAL A 93 4.89 18.00 -4.49
CA VAL A 93 6.10 18.57 -5.10
C VAL A 93 6.83 17.52 -5.93
N ARG A 94 7.08 16.33 -5.38
CA ARG A 94 7.73 15.23 -6.12
C ARG A 94 6.98 14.83 -7.39
N LEU A 95 5.66 14.81 -7.35
CA LEU A 95 4.83 14.56 -8.52
C LEU A 95 5.01 15.64 -9.59
N SER A 96 5.04 16.91 -9.19
CA SER A 96 5.29 18.03 -10.11
C SER A 96 6.68 17.92 -10.76
N GLU A 97 7.71 17.62 -9.95
CA GLU A 97 9.07 17.42 -10.45
C GLU A 97 9.15 16.25 -11.46
N ALA A 98 8.48 15.13 -11.18
CA ALA A 98 8.45 13.98 -12.09
C ALA A 98 7.70 14.26 -13.40
N ARG A 99 6.56 14.94 -13.34
CA ARG A 99 5.84 15.38 -14.53
C ARG A 99 6.67 16.35 -15.37
N HIS A 100 7.40 17.26 -14.73
CA HIS A 100 8.31 18.16 -15.42
C HIS A 100 9.42 17.39 -16.14
N TRP A 101 9.99 16.36 -15.50
CA TRP A 101 10.98 15.52 -16.17
C TRP A 101 10.44 14.75 -17.37
N CYS A 102 9.20 14.24 -17.31
CA CYS A 102 8.57 13.61 -18.48
C CYS A 102 8.56 14.56 -19.68
N VAL A 103 8.15 15.81 -19.46
CA VAL A 103 8.12 16.83 -20.52
C VAL A 103 9.53 17.12 -21.02
N ALA A 104 10.48 17.36 -20.12
CA ALA A 104 11.86 17.68 -20.51
C ALA A 104 12.54 16.55 -21.32
N VAL A 105 12.31 15.29 -20.96
CA VAL A 105 12.87 14.14 -21.69
C VAL A 105 12.16 13.97 -23.04
N HIS A 106 10.83 14.11 -23.08
CA HIS A 106 10.07 14.07 -24.33
C HIS A 106 10.52 15.12 -25.33
N ASP A 107 10.74 16.37 -24.86
CA ASP A 107 11.18 17.47 -25.72
C ASP A 107 12.60 17.23 -26.24
N ALA A 108 13.48 16.66 -25.40
CA ALA A 108 14.83 16.28 -25.82
C ALA A 108 14.82 15.18 -26.90
N LEU A 109 13.95 14.18 -26.76
CA LEU A 109 13.78 13.10 -27.75
C LEU A 109 13.23 13.65 -29.08
N SER A 110 12.18 14.46 -29.02
CA SER A 110 11.58 15.10 -30.20
C SER A 110 12.60 15.96 -30.95
N ALA A 111 13.38 16.76 -30.23
CA ALA A 111 14.41 17.61 -30.82
C ALA A 111 15.60 16.83 -31.41
N GLN A 112 15.80 15.57 -31.01
CA GLN A 112 16.80 14.69 -31.61
C GLN A 112 16.26 14.10 -32.93
N GLU A 113 15.02 13.63 -32.94
CA GLU A 113 14.36 13.11 -34.15
C GLU A 113 14.30 14.16 -35.28
N GLU A 114 14.02 15.42 -34.93
CA GLU A 114 14.04 16.55 -35.87
C GLU A 114 15.42 16.83 -36.47
N LYS A 115 16.52 16.52 -35.77
CA LYS A 115 17.90 16.69 -36.28
C LYS A 115 18.35 15.53 -37.15
N GLU A 116 17.74 14.37 -36.97
CA GLU A 116 18.07 13.13 -37.69
C GLU A 116 17.24 12.97 -38.99
N SER A 117 16.22 13.81 -39.19
CA SER A 117 15.34 13.85 -40.37
C SER A 117 15.81 14.84 -41.44
#